data_AF-A0A7C4L4S6-F1
#
_entry.id   AF-A0A7C4L4S6-F1
#
_cell.length_a   1.000
_cell.length_b   1.000
_cell.length_c   1.000
_cell.angle_alpha   90.00
_cell.angle_beta   90.00
_cell.angle_gamma   90.00
#
_symmetry.space_group_name_H-M   'P 1'
#
loop_
_entity.id
_entity.type
_entity.pdbx_description
1 polymer ?
#
loop_
_entity_poly.entity_id
_entity_poly.type
_entity_poly.pdbx_seq_one_letter_code
_entity_poly.pdbx_strand_id
1 'polypeptide(L)'
;MKKFARLLRLGAALAATILLVSCIGVDISAKIEASGSGSMSVEYRIAEAFVSFGQQESDPGLPLPLSKSEIEQSLQNHKGLSLTSYEMKKSGTDTIISFKIAFDSPERLAAYLDSEGKLARYESIGGISKLTLSTGDILPPMDSQTKTAFQDSLKPYRFRFAFESASGAPEATIVDGNYFSRKIEGKKAIIEASIADILLSEKPAEIEFRWK
;
A
#
# COMPACT_ATOMS: atom_id res chain seq x y z
N MET A 1 14.23 -40.97 -24.38
CA MET A 1 14.62 -40.32 -23.10
C MET A 1 15.20 -38.90 -23.26
N LYS A 2 16.07 -38.59 -24.24
CA LYS A 2 16.67 -37.24 -24.40
C LYS A 2 15.68 -36.09 -24.72
N LYS A 3 14.55 -36.37 -25.39
CA LYS A 3 13.52 -35.35 -25.74
C LYS A 3 12.69 -34.89 -24.54
N PHE A 4 12.41 -35.79 -23.60
CA PHE A 4 11.63 -35.51 -22.39
C PHE A 4 12.37 -34.56 -21.44
N ALA A 5 13.70 -34.74 -21.32
CA ALA A 5 14.56 -33.86 -20.53
C ALA A 5 14.71 -32.44 -21.12
N ARG A 6 14.59 -32.27 -22.45
CA ARG A 6 14.58 -30.93 -23.09
C ARG A 6 13.26 -30.19 -22.87
N LEU A 7 12.13 -30.89 -22.94
CA LEU A 7 10.80 -30.32 -22.68
C LEU A 7 10.65 -29.91 -21.21
N LEU A 8 11.16 -30.70 -20.27
CA LEU A 8 11.14 -30.38 -18.84
C LEU A 8 11.99 -29.14 -18.49
N ARG A 9 13.13 -28.97 -19.18
CA ARG A 9 14.00 -27.78 -19.03
C ARG A 9 13.41 -26.52 -19.66
N LEU A 10 12.71 -26.64 -20.80
CA LEU A 10 11.98 -25.52 -21.40
C LEU A 10 10.78 -25.09 -20.53
N GLY A 11 10.05 -26.05 -19.97
CA GLY A 11 8.92 -25.77 -19.06
C GLY A 11 9.35 -25.09 -17.76
N ALA A 12 10.47 -25.51 -17.17
CA ALA A 12 11.03 -24.88 -15.98
C ALA A 12 11.58 -23.47 -16.25
N ALA A 13 12.16 -23.21 -17.42
CA ALA A 13 12.62 -21.88 -17.81
C ALA A 13 11.46 -20.91 -18.05
N LEU A 14 10.34 -21.38 -18.63
CA LEU A 14 9.15 -20.57 -18.89
C LEU A 14 8.34 -20.29 -17.59
N ALA A 15 8.31 -21.24 -16.65
CA ALA A 15 7.73 -21.03 -15.33
C ALA A 15 8.56 -20.07 -14.46
N ALA A 16 9.88 -20.03 -14.64
CA ALA A 16 10.76 -19.10 -13.94
C ALA A 16 10.61 -17.65 -14.43
N THR A 17 10.27 -17.41 -15.70
CA THR A 17 10.02 -16.05 -16.22
C THR A 17 8.67 -15.47 -15.79
N ILE A 18 7.69 -16.30 -15.42
CA ILE A 18 6.36 -15.83 -14.97
C ILE A 18 6.39 -15.32 -13.52
N LEU A 19 7.42 -15.67 -12.74
CA LEU A 19 7.54 -15.24 -11.33
C LEU A 19 8.24 -13.88 -11.13
N LEU A 20 8.69 -13.21 -12.20
CA LEU A 20 9.54 -12.00 -12.11
C LEU A 20 8.81 -10.67 -12.39
N VAL A 21 7.50 -10.70 -12.65
CA VAL A 21 6.71 -9.48 -12.84
C VAL A 21 5.71 -9.33 -11.70
N SER A 22 6.18 -9.15 -10.47
CA SER A 22 5.31 -8.68 -9.39
C SER A 22 4.90 -7.22 -9.67
N CYS A 23 3.83 -7.08 -10.43
CA CYS A 23 3.04 -5.90 -10.71
C CYS A 23 2.37 -5.36 -9.42
N ILE A 24 3.16 -4.96 -8.42
CA ILE A 24 2.68 -4.42 -7.14
C ILE A 24 3.16 -2.97 -7.06
N GLY A 25 2.24 -2.02 -6.98
CA GLY A 25 2.53 -0.59 -6.93
C GLY A 25 2.61 -0.05 -5.51
N VAL A 26 1.83 -0.61 -4.57
CA VAL A 26 1.90 -0.30 -3.14
C VAL A 26 1.41 -1.52 -2.37
N ASP A 27 2.21 -2.03 -1.43
CA ASP A 27 1.80 -3.05 -0.45
C ASP A 27 1.94 -2.47 0.96
N ILE A 28 0.84 -2.45 1.70
CA ILE A 28 0.81 -2.02 3.08
C ILE A 28 0.29 -3.17 3.93
N SER A 29 0.98 -3.43 5.04
CA SER A 29 0.53 -4.39 6.04
C SER A 29 0.59 -3.76 7.42
N ALA A 30 -0.56 -3.57 8.04
CA ALA A 30 -0.67 -3.14 9.42
C ALA A 30 -1.01 -4.34 10.32
N LYS A 31 -0.36 -4.40 11.49
CA LYS A 31 -0.63 -5.38 12.54
C LYS A 31 -0.83 -4.68 13.87
N ILE A 32 -1.92 -5.01 14.55
CA ILE A 32 -2.22 -4.58 15.92
C ILE A 32 -2.00 -5.76 16.87
N GLU A 33 -1.17 -5.56 17.88
CA GLU A 33 -0.93 -6.51 18.97
C GLU A 33 -1.99 -6.37 20.07
N ALA A 34 -2.09 -7.36 20.96
CA ALA A 34 -3.09 -7.36 22.05
C ALA A 34 -2.91 -6.21 23.06
N SER A 35 -1.71 -5.62 23.12
CA SER A 35 -1.40 -4.43 23.92
C SER A 35 -1.95 -3.12 23.34
N GLY A 36 -2.45 -3.14 22.09
CA GLY A 36 -2.85 -1.94 21.34
C GLY A 36 -1.73 -1.31 20.53
N SER A 37 -0.47 -1.62 20.83
CA SER A 37 0.67 -1.26 19.99
C SER A 37 0.72 -2.12 18.72
N GLY A 38 1.56 -1.75 17.76
CA GLY A 38 1.64 -2.52 16.53
C GLY A 38 2.75 -2.09 15.59
N SER A 39 2.65 -2.55 14.35
CA SER A 39 3.56 -2.15 13.29
C SER A 39 2.88 -2.05 11.94
N MET A 40 3.34 -1.11 11.12
CA MET A 40 2.95 -0.94 9.73
C MET A 40 4.18 -1.15 8.86
N SER A 41 4.13 -2.16 8.00
CA SER A 41 5.09 -2.36 6.93
C SER A 41 4.54 -1.75 5.65
N VAL A 42 5.39 -1.08 4.89
CA VAL A 42 5.05 -0.50 3.61
C VAL A 42 6.13 -0.86 2.60
N GLU A 43 5.71 -1.25 1.40
CA GLU A 43 6.57 -1.47 0.25
C GLU A 43 5.99 -0.73 -0.96
N TYR A 44 6.79 0.13 -1.56
CA TYR A 44 6.48 0.79 -2.82
C TYR A 44 7.42 0.30 -3.90
N ARG A 45 6.88 0.11 -5.11
CA ARG A 45 7.67 -0.17 -6.31
C ARG A 45 7.46 0.96 -7.29
N ILE A 46 8.51 1.70 -7.56
CA ILE A 46 8.48 2.93 -8.35
C ILE A 46 9.41 2.74 -9.55
N ALA A 47 8.95 3.04 -10.76
CA ALA A 47 9.83 3.01 -11.92
C ALA A 47 10.98 4.03 -11.75
N GLU A 48 12.20 3.63 -12.12
CA GLU A 48 13.44 4.40 -11.86
C GLU A 48 13.41 5.82 -12.45
N ALA A 49 12.66 6.02 -13.53
CA ALA A 49 12.42 7.33 -14.13
C ALA A 49 11.77 8.32 -13.13
N PHE A 50 10.84 7.88 -12.29
CA PHE A 50 10.20 8.73 -11.27
C PHE A 50 11.09 8.96 -10.05
N VAL A 51 11.92 7.98 -9.68
CA VAL A 51 12.86 8.13 -8.56
C VAL A 51 13.96 9.14 -8.90
N SER A 52 14.49 9.08 -10.14
CA SER A 52 15.53 10.00 -10.60
C SER A 52 15.01 11.43 -10.67
N PHE A 53 13.76 11.61 -11.11
CA PHE A 53 13.08 12.90 -11.08
C PHE A 53 12.85 13.40 -9.64
N GLY A 54 12.41 12.51 -8.75
CA GLY A 54 12.15 12.84 -7.35
C GLY A 54 13.39 13.18 -6.51
N GLN A 55 14.56 12.61 -6.84
CA GLN A 55 15.80 12.88 -6.09
C GLN A 55 16.53 14.15 -6.56
N GLN A 56 16.20 14.66 -7.75
CA GLN A 56 16.89 15.80 -8.35
C GLN A 56 16.19 17.14 -8.07
N GLU A 57 14.89 17.10 -7.78
CA GLU A 57 14.10 18.26 -7.38
C GLU A 57 14.14 18.45 -5.86
N SER A 58 14.26 19.69 -5.38
CA SER A 58 14.25 20.01 -3.94
C SER A 58 12.86 19.91 -3.28
N ASP A 59 11.82 19.76 -4.10
CA ASP A 59 10.44 19.47 -3.66
C ASP A 59 9.83 18.50 -4.69
N PRO A 60 10.19 17.22 -4.63
CA PRO A 60 9.62 16.25 -5.54
C PRO A 60 8.15 16.11 -5.16
N GLY A 61 7.24 16.53 -6.04
CA GLY A 61 5.79 16.42 -5.86
C GLY A 61 5.25 14.98 -5.79
N LEU A 62 6.07 14.02 -5.36
CA LEU A 62 5.69 12.66 -5.05
C LEU A 62 5.19 12.60 -3.60
N PRO A 63 3.96 12.14 -3.36
CA PRO A 63 3.37 12.10 -2.02
C PRO A 63 3.94 10.98 -1.13
N LEU A 64 5.07 10.37 -1.50
CA LEU A 64 5.66 9.21 -0.83
C LEU A 64 7.12 9.51 -0.48
N PRO A 65 7.56 9.24 0.76
CA PRO A 65 8.95 9.44 1.13
C PRO A 65 9.83 8.45 0.38
N LEU A 66 10.91 8.95 -0.24
CA LEU A 66 11.83 8.17 -1.05
C LEU A 66 13.08 7.77 -0.28
N SER A 67 13.42 8.45 0.81
CA SER A 67 14.63 8.24 1.57
C SER A 67 14.36 7.90 3.03
N LYS A 68 15.32 7.23 3.66
CA LYS A 68 15.29 6.97 5.11
C LYS A 68 15.16 8.27 5.91
N SER A 69 15.90 9.32 5.52
CA SER A 69 15.89 10.61 6.21
C SER A 69 14.53 11.31 6.15
N GLU A 70 13.83 11.23 5.01
CA GLU A 70 12.47 11.79 4.89
C GLU A 70 11.48 11.06 5.80
N ILE A 71 11.58 9.73 5.90
CA ILE A 71 10.74 8.94 6.81
C ILE A 71 11.09 9.26 8.27
N GLU A 72 12.37 9.35 8.61
CA GLU A 72 12.76 9.71 9.98
C GLU A 72 12.29 11.13 10.33
N GLN A 73 12.40 12.08 9.39
CA GLN A 73 11.94 13.45 9.56
C GLN A 73 10.42 13.53 9.70
N SER A 74 9.65 12.77 8.91
CA SER A 74 8.18 12.72 9.03
C SER A 74 7.74 12.16 10.38
N LEU A 75 8.55 11.32 11.02
CA LEU A 75 8.27 10.73 12.34
C LEU A 75 8.66 11.63 13.52
N GLN A 76 9.54 12.62 13.34
CA GLN A 76 10.09 13.43 14.46
C GLN A 76 9.01 14.11 15.31
N ASN A 77 7.91 14.52 14.69
CA ASN A 77 6.83 15.23 15.38
C ASN A 77 5.73 14.30 15.93
N HIS A 78 5.82 12.99 15.70
CA HIS A 78 4.81 12.03 16.10
C HIS A 78 5.33 11.10 17.20
N LYS A 79 5.10 11.51 18.46
CA LYS A 79 5.44 10.70 19.64
C LYS A 79 4.77 9.33 19.58
N GLY A 80 5.52 8.29 19.94
CA GLY A 80 5.04 6.91 19.95
C GLY A 80 5.04 6.24 18.58
N LEU A 81 5.75 6.79 17.60
CA LEU A 81 6.11 6.08 16.37
C LEU A 81 7.63 6.02 16.24
N SER A 82 8.13 4.94 15.65
CA SER A 82 9.55 4.77 15.37
C SER A 82 9.79 3.95 14.11
N LEU A 83 10.80 4.35 13.34
CA LEU A 83 11.26 3.58 12.20
C LEU A 83 12.07 2.38 12.71
N THR A 84 11.62 1.17 12.40
CA THR A 84 12.26 -0.08 12.84
C THR A 84 13.05 -0.78 11.75
N SER A 85 12.69 -0.56 10.48
CA SER A 85 13.47 -1.03 9.34
C SER A 85 13.29 -0.13 8.13
N TYR A 86 14.32 -0.06 7.29
CA TYR A 86 14.29 0.58 5.99
C TYR A 86 15.21 -0.18 5.03
N GLU A 87 14.73 -0.44 3.83
CA GLU A 87 15.47 -1.02 2.72
C GLU A 87 15.11 -0.25 1.44
N MET A 88 16.12 0.03 0.62
CA MET A 88 15.92 0.46 -0.76
C MET A 88 16.78 -0.43 -1.64
N LYS A 89 16.17 -1.00 -2.68
CA LYS A 89 16.87 -1.86 -3.64
C LYS A 89 16.39 -1.61 -5.07
N LYS A 90 17.30 -1.80 -6.02
CA LYS A 90 16.95 -1.81 -7.45
C LYS A 90 16.50 -3.21 -7.85
N SER A 91 15.43 -3.28 -8.65
CA SER A 91 14.85 -4.51 -9.18
C SER A 91 14.43 -4.29 -10.63
N GLY A 92 15.33 -4.62 -11.56
CA GLY A 92 15.12 -4.34 -12.98
C GLY A 92 15.12 -2.83 -13.24
N THR A 93 14.04 -2.32 -13.85
CA THR A 93 13.82 -0.89 -14.11
C THR A 93 13.14 -0.14 -12.96
N ASP A 94 12.94 -0.83 -11.83
CA ASP A 94 12.19 -0.29 -10.70
C ASP A 94 13.07 -0.17 -9.46
N THR A 95 12.76 0.79 -8.61
CA THR A 95 13.26 0.90 -7.25
C THR A 95 12.17 0.41 -6.31
N ILE A 96 12.53 -0.50 -5.42
CA ILE A 96 11.67 -0.98 -4.34
C ILE A 96 12.15 -0.32 -3.06
N ILE A 97 11.23 0.36 -2.38
CA ILE A 97 11.45 0.99 -1.08
C ILE A 97 10.55 0.30 -0.08
N SER A 98 11.14 -0.29 0.96
CA SER A 98 10.41 -1.02 1.99
C SER A 98 10.79 -0.46 3.36
N PHE A 99 9.81 -0.13 4.19
CA PHE A 99 10.07 0.32 5.56
C PHE A 99 9.02 -0.20 6.53
N LYS A 100 9.37 -0.18 7.82
CA LYS A 100 8.48 -0.61 8.90
C LYS A 100 8.48 0.39 10.02
N ILE A 101 7.30 0.87 10.36
CA ILE A 101 7.06 1.77 11.50
C ILE A 101 6.44 0.96 12.62
N ALA A 102 7.00 1.04 13.83
CA ALA A 102 6.32 0.62 15.04
C ALA A 102 5.52 1.79 15.61
N PHE A 103 4.38 1.51 16.22
CA PHE A 103 3.53 2.51 16.86
C PHE A 103 2.99 2.01 18.19
N ASP A 104 2.82 2.93 19.15
CA ASP A 104 2.33 2.64 20.49
C ASP A 104 0.81 2.46 20.53
N SER A 105 0.07 3.09 19.62
CA SER A 105 -1.38 2.93 19.49
C SER A 105 -1.88 3.17 18.05
N PRO A 106 -3.07 2.66 17.67
CA PRO A 106 -3.62 2.85 16.33
C PRO A 106 -4.01 4.32 16.08
N GLU A 107 -4.38 5.06 17.11
CA GLU A 107 -4.64 6.51 17.06
C GLU A 107 -3.41 7.28 16.58
N ARG A 108 -2.23 6.95 17.13
CA ARG A 108 -0.96 7.57 16.74
C ARG A 108 -0.61 7.27 15.29
N LEU A 109 -0.85 6.03 14.85
CA LEU A 109 -0.69 5.67 13.44
C LEU A 109 -1.63 6.47 12.55
N ALA A 110 -2.92 6.55 12.88
CA ALA A 110 -3.90 7.30 12.07
C ALA A 110 -3.53 8.78 11.98
N ALA A 111 -3.14 9.42 13.09
CA ALA A 111 -2.69 10.81 13.11
C ALA A 111 -1.38 11.05 12.34
N TYR A 112 -0.53 10.04 12.19
CA TYR A 112 0.65 10.10 11.32
C TYR A 112 0.28 9.97 9.84
N LEU A 113 -0.65 9.06 9.51
CA LEU A 113 -1.13 8.89 8.13
C LEU A 113 -1.89 10.13 7.64
N ASP A 114 -2.69 10.74 8.52
CA ASP A 114 -3.36 12.00 8.24
C ASP A 114 -3.74 12.73 9.55
N SER A 115 -3.04 13.83 9.81
CA SER A 115 -3.31 14.67 10.98
C SER A 115 -4.64 15.43 10.91
N GLU A 116 -5.19 15.63 9.72
CA GLU A 116 -6.46 16.35 9.53
C GLU A 116 -7.69 15.42 9.60
N GLY A 117 -7.49 14.11 9.54
CA GLY A 117 -8.56 13.11 9.63
C GLY A 117 -9.50 13.09 8.42
N LYS A 118 -9.05 13.53 7.24
CA LYS A 118 -9.78 13.44 5.96
C LYS A 118 -9.58 12.08 5.28
N LEU A 119 -8.36 11.57 5.28
CA LEU A 119 -7.90 10.36 4.60
C LEU A 119 -7.73 9.18 5.54
N ALA A 120 -7.34 9.40 6.80
CA ALA A 120 -7.18 8.34 7.78
C ALA A 120 -7.75 8.77 9.13
N ARG A 121 -8.63 7.94 9.71
CA ARG A 121 -9.27 8.22 11.01
C ARG A 121 -9.30 6.98 11.88
N TYR A 122 -9.07 7.17 13.17
CA TYR A 122 -9.24 6.14 14.18
C TYR A 122 -10.31 6.54 15.20
N GLU A 123 -11.17 5.59 15.55
CA GLU A 123 -12.20 5.76 16.58
C GLU A 123 -12.24 4.50 17.46
N SER A 124 -12.52 4.66 18.75
CA SER A 124 -12.77 3.54 19.66
C SER A 124 -13.98 3.83 20.52
N ILE A 125 -15.05 3.05 20.35
CA ILE A 125 -16.31 3.24 21.09
C ILE A 125 -16.78 1.87 21.59
N GLY A 126 -17.03 1.77 22.90
CA GLY A 126 -17.57 0.55 23.51
C GLY A 126 -16.65 -0.68 23.34
N GLY A 127 -15.33 -0.47 23.29
CA GLY A 127 -14.35 -1.55 23.10
C GLY A 127 -14.26 -2.06 21.66
N ILE A 128 -14.90 -1.37 20.69
CA ILE A 128 -14.74 -1.64 19.27
C ILE A 128 -13.88 -0.53 18.68
N SER A 129 -12.74 -0.93 18.14
CA SER A 129 -11.84 -0.06 17.39
C SER A 129 -12.26 -0.02 15.92
N LYS A 130 -12.16 1.16 15.31
CA LYS A 130 -12.41 1.39 13.90
C LYS A 130 -11.28 2.21 13.29
N LEU A 131 -10.75 1.75 12.16
CA LEU A 131 -9.85 2.50 11.29
C LEU A 131 -10.57 2.75 9.97
N THR A 132 -10.67 4.01 9.58
CA THR A 132 -11.26 4.44 8.32
C THR A 132 -10.17 5.01 7.42
N LEU A 133 -10.12 4.55 6.16
CA LEU A 133 -9.19 5.02 5.13
C LEU A 133 -10.00 5.51 3.91
N SER A 134 -9.65 6.67 3.36
CA SER A 134 -10.25 7.21 2.13
C SER A 134 -9.22 7.22 1.01
N THR A 135 -9.67 7.02 -0.23
CA THR A 135 -8.82 7.15 -1.42
C THR A 135 -8.54 8.60 -1.83
N GLY A 136 -9.07 9.58 -1.09
CA GLY A 136 -8.80 11.00 -1.29
C GLY A 136 -9.82 11.70 -2.20
N ASP A 137 -9.35 12.64 -2.99
CA ASP A 137 -10.19 13.42 -3.90
C ASP A 137 -10.23 12.80 -5.30
N ILE A 138 -11.30 13.11 -6.04
CA ILE A 138 -11.44 12.70 -7.44
C ILE A 138 -10.48 13.54 -8.29
N LEU A 139 -9.76 12.90 -9.21
CA LEU A 139 -8.91 13.62 -10.14
C LEU A 139 -9.73 14.58 -11.01
N PRO A 140 -9.16 15.73 -11.41
CA PRO A 140 -9.80 16.61 -12.38
C PRO A 140 -10.20 15.85 -13.66
N PRO A 141 -11.30 16.26 -14.33
CA PRO A 141 -11.73 15.62 -15.56
C PRO A 141 -10.60 15.60 -16.60
N MET A 142 -10.41 14.43 -17.22
CA MET A 142 -9.43 14.22 -18.30
C MET A 142 -10.15 13.96 -19.62
N ASP A 143 -9.55 14.35 -20.74
CA ASP A 143 -10.02 13.92 -22.05
C ASP A 143 -9.81 12.40 -22.24
N SER A 144 -10.53 11.82 -23.19
CA SER A 144 -10.54 10.36 -23.40
C SER A 144 -9.17 9.80 -23.76
N GLN A 145 -8.34 10.52 -24.52
CA GLN A 145 -7.03 10.04 -24.94
C GLN A 145 -6.07 10.00 -23.74
N THR A 146 -6.06 11.06 -22.94
CA THR A 146 -5.27 11.13 -21.70
C THR A 146 -5.70 10.05 -20.72
N LYS A 147 -7.02 9.85 -20.53
CA LYS A 147 -7.55 8.81 -19.64
C LYS A 147 -7.10 7.40 -20.06
N THR A 148 -7.15 7.08 -21.35
CA THR A 148 -6.70 5.77 -21.86
C THR A 148 -5.20 5.57 -21.65
N ALA A 149 -4.37 6.57 -21.99
CA ALA A 149 -2.92 6.48 -21.79
C ALA A 149 -2.56 6.31 -20.31
N PHE A 150 -3.24 7.07 -19.43
CA PHE A 150 -3.05 6.98 -17.98
C PHE A 150 -3.44 5.59 -17.46
N GLN A 151 -4.61 5.08 -17.87
CA GLN A 151 -5.08 3.74 -17.49
C GLN A 151 -4.11 2.64 -17.94
N ASP A 152 -3.61 2.69 -19.17
CA ASP A 152 -2.68 1.69 -19.69
C ASP A 152 -1.34 1.69 -18.93
N SER A 153 -0.85 2.87 -18.57
CA SER A 153 0.39 3.02 -17.79
C SER A 153 0.25 2.50 -16.35
N LEU A 154 -0.94 2.62 -15.76
CA LEU A 154 -1.21 2.24 -14.37
C LEU A 154 -1.76 0.83 -14.19
N LYS A 155 -2.22 0.20 -15.27
CA LYS A 155 -2.73 -1.18 -15.28
C LYS A 155 -1.86 -2.23 -14.58
N PRO A 156 -0.50 -2.18 -14.66
CA PRO A 156 0.33 -3.14 -13.94
C PRO A 156 0.50 -2.79 -12.46
N TYR A 157 0.02 -1.66 -11.96
CA TYR A 157 0.22 -1.29 -10.57
C TYR A 157 -1.03 -1.57 -9.73
N ARG A 158 -0.82 -2.30 -8.64
CA ARG A 158 -1.87 -2.63 -7.68
C ARG A 158 -1.60 -1.99 -6.34
N PHE A 159 -2.68 -1.59 -5.68
CA PHE A 159 -2.71 -1.26 -4.27
C PHE A 159 -3.18 -2.49 -3.50
N ARG A 160 -2.47 -2.81 -2.41
CA ARG A 160 -2.84 -3.84 -1.46
C ARG A 160 -2.69 -3.32 -0.04
N PHE A 161 -3.73 -3.50 0.78
CA PHE A 161 -3.67 -3.21 2.20
C PHE A 161 -4.15 -4.42 3.00
N ALA A 162 -3.29 -4.92 3.89
CA ALA A 162 -3.58 -6.01 4.80
C ALA A 162 -3.62 -5.49 6.24
N PHE A 163 -4.69 -5.80 6.95
CA PHE A 163 -4.86 -5.47 8.36
C PHE A 163 -4.98 -6.73 9.20
N GLU A 164 -4.07 -6.90 10.15
CA GLU A 164 -4.08 -7.99 11.12
C GLU A 164 -4.41 -7.46 12.52
N SER A 165 -5.34 -8.13 13.22
CA SER A 165 -5.63 -7.86 14.63
C SER A 165 -5.33 -9.08 15.49
N ALA A 166 -4.90 -8.85 16.73
CA ALA A 166 -4.59 -9.89 17.70
C ALA A 166 -5.80 -10.77 18.05
N SER A 167 -7.00 -10.18 18.12
CA SER A 167 -8.26 -10.82 18.54
C SER A 167 -8.96 -11.64 17.46
N GLY A 168 -8.61 -11.42 16.18
CA GLY A 168 -9.22 -12.09 15.03
C GLY A 168 -9.05 -11.26 13.76
N ALA A 169 -9.56 -11.75 12.63
CA ALA A 169 -9.62 -10.91 11.43
C ALA A 169 -10.57 -9.73 11.67
N PRO A 170 -10.16 -8.49 11.36
CA PRO A 170 -11.06 -7.36 11.42
C PRO A 170 -12.20 -7.55 10.40
N GLU A 171 -13.36 -6.98 10.70
CA GLU A 171 -14.37 -6.75 9.67
C GLU A 171 -13.87 -5.65 8.74
N ALA A 172 -13.97 -5.85 7.43
CA ALA A 172 -13.59 -4.85 6.43
C ALA A 172 -14.81 -4.51 5.56
N THR A 173 -15.21 -3.24 5.56
CA THR A 173 -16.32 -2.71 4.76
C THR A 173 -15.78 -1.69 3.78
N ILE A 174 -16.31 -1.68 2.54
CA ILE A 174 -15.90 -0.76 1.49
C ILE A 174 -17.16 -0.02 1.00
N VAL A 175 -17.12 1.30 1.03
CA VAL A 175 -18.19 2.20 0.57
C VAL A 175 -17.71 2.89 -0.71
N ASP A 176 -18.58 2.97 -1.72
CA ASP A 176 -18.28 3.59 -3.04
C ASP A 176 -17.00 3.06 -3.75
N GLY A 177 -16.54 1.84 -3.39
CA GLY A 177 -15.31 1.21 -3.88
C GLY A 177 -15.52 -0.18 -4.47
N ASN A 178 -16.48 -0.36 -5.38
CA ASN A 178 -16.78 -1.66 -5.99
C ASN A 178 -15.62 -2.31 -6.79
N TYR A 179 -14.59 -1.53 -7.11
CA TYR A 179 -13.35 -1.97 -7.74
C TYR A 179 -12.32 -2.57 -6.76
N PHE A 180 -12.57 -2.49 -5.45
CA PHE A 180 -11.79 -3.21 -4.45
C PHE A 180 -12.28 -4.66 -4.33
N SER A 181 -11.33 -5.60 -4.36
CA SER A 181 -11.56 -6.94 -3.85
C SER A 181 -11.31 -6.97 -2.35
N ARG A 182 -12.00 -7.88 -1.65
CA ARG A 182 -11.85 -8.13 -0.21
C ARG A 182 -11.64 -9.60 0.04
N LYS A 183 -10.63 -9.96 0.84
CA LYS A 183 -10.33 -11.32 1.26
C LYS A 183 -10.05 -11.37 2.76
N ILE A 184 -10.50 -12.43 3.43
CA ILE A 184 -10.13 -12.73 4.81
C ILE A 184 -9.22 -13.96 4.81
N GLU A 185 -8.06 -13.87 5.47
CA GLU A 185 -7.08 -14.95 5.62
C GLU A 185 -6.62 -15.05 7.07
N GLY A 186 -7.12 -16.04 7.80
CA GLY A 186 -6.77 -16.22 9.22
C GLY A 186 -7.17 -15.01 10.06
N LYS A 187 -6.19 -14.25 10.55
CA LYS A 187 -6.38 -13.01 11.33
C LYS A 187 -6.30 -11.73 10.51
N LYS A 188 -6.24 -11.85 9.18
CA LYS A 188 -6.03 -10.72 8.26
C LYS A 188 -7.29 -10.44 7.46
N ALA A 189 -7.64 -9.16 7.33
CA ALA A 189 -8.43 -8.68 6.22
C ALA A 189 -7.51 -8.04 5.19
N ILE A 190 -7.72 -8.35 3.93
CA ILE A 190 -6.93 -7.88 2.80
C ILE A 190 -7.90 -7.21 1.83
N ILE A 191 -7.56 -5.98 1.43
CA ILE A 191 -8.23 -5.26 0.34
C ILE A 191 -7.22 -5.04 -0.78
N GLU A 192 -7.67 -5.13 -2.03
CA GLU A 192 -6.82 -4.93 -3.19
C GLU A 192 -7.59 -4.25 -4.32
N ALA A 193 -6.93 -3.33 -5.03
CA ALA A 193 -7.47 -2.73 -6.25
C ALA A 193 -6.35 -2.40 -7.24
N SER A 194 -6.70 -2.16 -8.49
CA SER A 194 -5.80 -1.48 -9.43
C SER A 194 -5.60 -0.04 -8.99
N ILE A 195 -4.38 0.48 -9.09
CA ILE A 195 -4.15 1.93 -8.86
C ILE A 195 -4.93 2.75 -9.90
N ALA A 196 -5.05 2.25 -11.14
CA ALA A 196 -5.84 2.91 -12.16
C ALA A 196 -7.32 3.05 -11.76
N ASP A 197 -7.91 2.01 -11.16
CA ASP A 197 -9.32 2.03 -10.76
C ASP A 197 -9.55 2.98 -9.58
N ILE A 198 -8.60 3.04 -8.63
CA ILE A 198 -8.63 4.00 -7.52
C ILE A 198 -8.61 5.44 -8.06
N LEU A 199 -7.62 5.77 -8.92
CA LEU A 199 -7.39 7.14 -9.37
C LEU A 199 -8.43 7.62 -10.40
N LEU A 200 -9.01 6.71 -11.19
CA LEU A 200 -10.00 7.04 -12.22
C LEU A 200 -11.44 6.86 -11.75
N SER A 201 -11.64 6.53 -10.47
CA SER A 201 -12.97 6.41 -9.88
C SER A 201 -13.69 7.77 -9.87
N GLU A 202 -14.99 7.75 -10.17
CA GLU A 202 -15.85 8.94 -10.11
C GLU A 202 -16.23 9.31 -8.67
N LYS A 203 -15.94 8.45 -7.70
CA LYS A 203 -16.16 8.68 -6.28
C LYS A 203 -15.00 8.15 -5.45
N PRO A 204 -14.61 8.84 -4.38
CA PRO A 204 -13.63 8.29 -3.47
C PRO A 204 -14.24 7.13 -2.69
N ALA A 205 -13.48 6.05 -2.56
CA ALA A 205 -13.89 4.93 -1.73
C ALA A 205 -13.49 5.19 -0.28
N GLU A 206 -14.35 4.75 0.64
CA GLU A 206 -14.04 4.69 2.06
C GLU A 206 -13.94 3.23 2.49
N ILE A 207 -12.82 2.85 3.11
CA ILE A 207 -12.59 1.53 3.66
C ILE A 207 -12.59 1.61 5.18
N GLU A 208 -13.44 0.83 5.82
CA GLU A 208 -13.49 0.71 7.27
C GLU A 208 -13.01 -0.67 7.72
N PHE A 209 -12.03 -0.70 8.62
CA PHE A 209 -11.63 -1.88 9.38
C PHE A 209 -12.16 -1.77 10.81
N ARG A 210 -12.85 -2.80 11.31
CA ARG A 210 -13.40 -2.85 12.67
C ARG A 210 -12.88 -4.07 13.42
N TRP A 211 -12.43 -3.90 14.65
CA TRP A 211 -11.94 -5.00 15.50
C TRP A 211 -12.19 -4.73 16.99
N LYS A 212 -12.09 -5.78 17.80
CA LYS A 212 -12.12 -5.71 19.27
C LYS A 212 -10.71 -5.76 19.84
#